data_AF-A0A529HC54-F1
#
_entry.id   AF-A0A529HC54-F1
#
_cell.length_a   1.000
_cell.length_b   1.000
_cell.length_c   1.000
_cell.angle_alpha   90.00
_cell.angle_beta   90.00
_cell.angle_gamma   90.00
#
_symmetry.space_group_name_H-M   'P 1'
#
loop_
_entity.id
_entity.type
_entity.pdbx_description
1 polymer ?
#
loop_
_entity_poly.entity_id
_entity_poly.type
_entity_poly.pdbx_seq_one_letter_code
_entity_poly.pdbx_strand_id
1 'polypeptide(L)'
;ICIGETRAEREAGTTLDVLSRQVAGSVPTSATAANTVIAYEPVWAIGTGLTPTADDVAEAHAHIRAKLTEVLGGAAAKIRILYGGSVK
;
A
#
# COMPACT_ATOMS: atom_id res chain seq x y z
N ILE A 1 4.81 7.64 -3.33
CA ILE A 1 5.59 6.42 -3.03
C ILE A 1 4.72 5.24 -3.43
N CYS A 2 5.21 4.39 -4.32
CA CYS A 2 4.49 3.22 -4.80
C CYS A 2 4.91 1.98 -3.99
N ILE A 3 3.94 1.17 -3.60
CA ILE A 3 4.13 -0.08 -2.85
C ILE A 3 3.16 -1.14 -3.34
N GLY A 4 3.53 -2.41 -3.21
CA GLY A 4 2.74 -3.52 -3.69
C GLY A 4 3.52 -4.83 -3.70
N GLU A 5 2.78 -5.91 -3.52
CA GLU A 5 3.28 -7.27 -3.55
C GLU A 5 3.29 -7.86 -4.97
N THR A 6 4.24 -8.75 -5.21
CA THR A 6 4.30 -9.60 -6.40
C THR A 6 3.30 -10.73 -6.32
N ARG A 7 3.09 -11.43 -7.46
CA ARG A 7 2.20 -12.59 -7.51
C ARG A 7 2.63 -13.71 -6.56
N ALA A 8 3.93 -13.99 -6.52
CA ALA A 8 4.48 -15.02 -5.65
C ALA A 8 4.28 -14.68 -4.16
N GLU A 9 4.45 -13.41 -3.79
CA GLU A 9 4.19 -12.95 -2.42
C GLU A 9 2.69 -13.06 -2.05
N ARG A 10 1.78 -12.70 -2.97
CA ARG A 10 0.34 -12.89 -2.76
C ARG A 10 -0.03 -14.37 -2.61
N GLU A 11 0.44 -15.22 -3.51
CA GLU A 11 0.19 -16.68 -3.47
C GLU A 11 0.79 -17.33 -2.22
N ALA A 12 1.86 -16.76 -1.67
CA ALA A 12 2.46 -17.16 -0.39
C ALA A 12 1.73 -16.59 0.84
N GLY A 13 0.71 -15.74 0.67
CA GLY A 13 -0.02 -15.10 1.77
C GLY A 13 0.76 -14.02 2.51
N THR A 14 1.79 -13.43 1.91
CA THR A 14 2.70 -12.46 2.57
C THR A 14 2.44 -11.01 2.19
N THR A 15 1.31 -10.71 1.54
CA THR A 15 0.95 -9.35 1.08
C THR A 15 1.15 -8.29 2.17
N LEU A 16 0.58 -8.49 3.36
CA LEU A 16 0.63 -7.50 4.44
C LEU A 16 2.06 -7.30 4.99
N ASP A 17 2.86 -8.35 5.04
CA ASP A 17 4.26 -8.28 5.48
C ASP A 17 5.11 -7.48 4.48
N VAL A 18 4.89 -7.70 3.17
CA VAL A 18 5.55 -6.95 2.10
C VAL A 18 5.20 -5.48 2.18
N LEU A 19 3.90 -5.15 2.32
CA LEU A 19 3.45 -3.77 2.48
C LEU A 19 4.04 -3.11 3.73
N SER A 20 4.11 -3.83 4.86
CA SER A 20 4.75 -3.33 6.08
C SER A 20 6.22 -3.02 5.90
N ARG A 21 6.96 -3.94 5.27
CA ARG A 21 8.40 -3.77 4.98
C ARG A 21 8.65 -2.59 4.04
N GLN A 22 7.82 -2.45 3.00
CA GLN A 22 7.94 -1.34 2.04
C GLN A 22 7.59 0.00 2.68
N VAL A 23 6.55 0.09 3.51
CA VAL A 23 6.25 1.32 4.27
C VAL A 23 7.43 1.70 5.17
N ALA A 24 7.94 0.77 5.98
CA ALA A 24 9.05 1.04 6.90
C ALA A 24 10.36 1.40 6.18
N GLY A 25 10.63 0.77 5.03
CA GLY A 25 11.87 0.97 4.28
C GLY A 25 11.86 2.13 3.29
N SER A 26 10.68 2.59 2.85
CA SER A 26 10.56 3.58 1.77
C SER A 26 9.92 4.90 2.20
N VAL A 27 9.21 4.95 3.33
CA VAL A 27 8.58 6.19 3.82
C VAL A 27 9.53 6.89 4.79
N PRO A 28 10.07 8.08 4.44
CA PRO A 28 10.96 8.81 5.33
C PRO A 28 10.19 9.36 6.54
N THR A 29 10.86 9.51 7.68
CA THR A 29 10.26 10.08 8.90
C THR A 29 9.77 11.54 8.73
N SER A 30 10.27 12.24 7.71
CA SER A 30 9.84 13.58 7.31
C SER A 30 8.60 13.61 6.41
N ALA A 31 8.02 12.44 6.08
CA ALA A 31 6.81 12.35 5.29
C ALA A 31 5.62 12.95 6.03
N THR A 32 4.83 13.76 5.31
CA THR A 32 3.62 14.38 5.83
C THR A 32 2.50 14.27 4.79
N ALA A 33 1.26 14.53 5.21
CA ALA A 33 0.13 14.57 4.29
C ALA A 33 0.25 15.66 3.19
N ALA A 34 1.07 16.69 3.42
CA ALA A 34 1.27 17.77 2.47
C ALA A 34 2.25 17.41 1.33
N ASN A 35 3.24 16.55 1.61
CA ASN A 35 4.31 16.23 0.66
C ASN A 35 4.29 14.78 0.17
N THR A 36 3.47 13.91 0.76
CA THR A 36 3.50 12.47 0.48
C THR A 36 2.11 11.93 0.13
N VAL A 37 2.11 11.06 -0.87
CA VAL A 37 0.98 10.20 -1.24
C VAL A 37 1.52 8.78 -1.40
N ILE A 38 0.78 7.79 -0.89
CA ILE A 38 1.04 6.37 -1.12
C ILE A 38 0.16 5.89 -2.25
N ALA A 39 0.71 5.12 -3.18
CA ALA A 39 -0.02 4.38 -4.20
C ALA A 39 0.16 2.89 -3.93
N TYR A 40 -0.93 2.19 -3.65
CA TYR A 40 -0.97 0.73 -3.58
C TYR A 40 -1.18 0.15 -4.98
N GLU A 41 -0.15 -0.53 -5.49
CA GLU A 41 -0.08 -1.08 -6.84
C GLU A 41 0.18 -2.60 -6.74
N PRO A 42 -0.86 -3.44 -6.59
CA PRO A 42 -0.69 -4.89 -6.57
C PRO A 42 -0.05 -5.36 -7.88
N VAL A 43 1.24 -5.68 -7.83
CA VAL A 43 2.07 -5.87 -9.04
C VAL A 43 1.55 -7.02 -9.89
N TRP A 44 0.97 -8.03 -9.26
CA TRP A 44 0.35 -9.18 -9.92
C TRP A 44 -0.88 -8.84 -10.79
N ALA A 45 -1.49 -7.67 -10.59
CA ALA A 45 -2.64 -7.19 -11.35
C ALA A 45 -2.25 -6.27 -12.53
N ILE A 46 -1.01 -5.76 -12.56
CA ILE A 46 -0.58 -4.78 -13.56
C ILE A 46 -0.44 -5.48 -14.93
N GLY A 47 -1.25 -5.07 -15.90
CA GLY A 47 -1.18 -5.58 -17.29
C GLY A 47 -1.62 -7.03 -17.47
N THR A 48 -2.11 -7.71 -16.42
CA THR A 48 -2.52 -9.12 -16.49
C THR A 48 -4.01 -9.32 -16.79
N GLY A 49 -4.81 -8.25 -16.72
CA GLY A 49 -6.27 -8.31 -16.81
C GLY A 49 -6.96 -8.83 -15.54
N LEU A 50 -6.18 -9.31 -14.56
CA LEU A 50 -6.68 -9.63 -13.23
C LEU A 50 -6.92 -8.34 -12.45
N THR A 51 -8.00 -8.30 -11.68
CA THR A 51 -8.37 -7.15 -10.85
C THR A 51 -8.58 -7.61 -9.42
N PRO A 52 -7.89 -7.02 -8.43
CA PRO A 52 -8.20 -7.20 -7.01
C PRO A 52 -9.68 -6.90 -6.73
N THR A 53 -10.26 -7.62 -5.78
CA THR A 53 -11.60 -7.31 -5.28
C THR A 53 -11.57 -6.02 -4.45
N ALA A 54 -12.73 -5.41 -4.21
CA ALA A 54 -12.83 -4.26 -3.32
C ALA A 54 -12.35 -4.58 -1.89
N ASP A 55 -12.59 -5.82 -1.44
CA ASP A 55 -12.17 -6.28 -0.12
C ASP A 55 -10.64 -6.44 -0.03
N ASP A 56 -9.99 -6.98 -1.08
CA ASP A 56 -8.52 -7.02 -1.17
C ASP A 56 -7.92 -5.61 -1.01
N VAL A 57 -8.49 -4.63 -1.72
CA VAL A 57 -8.02 -3.24 -1.70
C VAL A 57 -8.27 -2.60 -0.34
N ALA A 58 -9.44 -2.87 0.26
CA ALA A 58 -9.79 -2.34 1.58
C ALA A 58 -8.85 -2.88 2.67
N GLU A 59 -8.52 -4.17 2.65
CA GLU A 59 -7.57 -4.80 3.57
C GLU A 59 -6.19 -4.17 3.44
N ALA A 60 -5.66 -4.08 2.21
CA ALA A 60 -4.37 -3.47 1.96
C ALA A 60 -4.33 -1.99 2.41
N HIS A 61 -5.35 -1.20 2.09
CA HIS A 61 -5.43 0.20 2.48
C HIS A 61 -5.52 0.38 4.00
N ALA A 62 -6.30 -0.45 4.69
CA ALA A 62 -6.41 -0.42 6.15
C ALA A 62 -5.05 -0.73 6.81
N HIS A 63 -4.36 -1.75 6.31
CA HIS A 63 -3.03 -2.14 6.81
C HIS A 63 -1.98 -1.05 6.57
N ILE A 64 -1.93 -0.49 5.36
CA ILE A 64 -1.02 0.61 5.01
C ILE A 64 -1.27 1.82 5.93
N ARG A 65 -2.55 2.17 6.17
CA ARG A 65 -2.92 3.26 7.08
C ARG A 65 -2.42 3.02 8.50
N ALA A 66 -2.62 1.81 9.02
CA ALA A 66 -2.16 1.44 10.35
C ALA A 66 -0.63 1.56 10.44
N LYS A 67 0.09 1.03 9.44
CA LYS A 67 1.55 1.07 9.44
C LYS A 67 2.12 2.47 9.31
N LEU A 68 1.52 3.33 8.48
CA LEU A 68 1.89 4.75 8.39
C LEU A 68 1.70 5.46 9.74
N THR A 69 0.62 5.15 10.45
CA THR A 69 0.34 5.73 11.77
C THR A 69 1.33 5.24 12.82
N GLU A 70 1.74 3.98 12.76
CA GLU A 70 2.78 3.41 13.63
C GLU A 70 4.13 4.11 13.42
N VAL A 71 4.55 4.31 12.16
CA VAL A 71 5.91 4.82 11.86
C VAL A 71 6.04 6.34 11.89
N LEU A 72 4.97 7.09 11.64
CA LEU A 72 4.97 8.56 11.57
C LEU A 72 4.08 9.23 12.63
N GLY A 73 3.33 8.46 13.41
CA GLY A 73 2.36 8.96 14.38
C GLY A 73 1.02 9.40 13.76
N GLY A 74 0.13 9.93 14.61
CA GLY A 74 -1.28 10.20 14.25
C GLY A 74 -1.49 11.17 13.08
N ALA A 75 -0.54 12.08 12.81
CA ALA A 75 -0.64 13.01 11.68
C ALA A 75 -0.66 12.30 10.32
N ALA A 76 -0.11 11.08 10.24
CA ALA A 76 -0.06 10.27 9.03
C ALA A 76 -1.42 9.74 8.58
N ALA A 77 -2.45 9.81 9.44
CA ALA A 77 -3.83 9.47 9.08
C ALA A 77 -4.36 10.31 7.89
N LYS A 78 -3.77 11.49 7.65
CA LYS A 78 -4.13 12.38 6.54
C LYS A 78 -3.39 12.09 5.23
N ILE A 79 -2.37 11.24 5.23
CA ILE A 79 -1.64 10.86 4.00
C ILE A 79 -2.61 10.11 3.07
N ARG A 80 -2.74 10.56 1.83
CA ARG A 80 -3.62 9.89 0.85
C ARG A 80 -3.04 8.53 0.47
N ILE A 81 -3.90 7.53 0.40
CA ILE A 81 -3.59 6.19 -0.11
C ILE A 81 -4.45 6.00 -1.35
N LEU A 82 -3.81 5.94 -2.51
CA LEU A 82 -4.45 5.73 -3.80
C LEU A 82 -4.32 4.26 -4.16
N TYR A 83 -5.34 3.73 -4.84
CA TYR A 83 -5.23 2.45 -5.52
C TYR A 83 -4.72 2.72 -6.95
N GLY A 84 -3.60 2.09 -7.32
CA GLY A 84 -2.94 2.27 -8.61
C GLY A 84 -3.05 1.07 -9.56
N GLY A 85 -3.88 0.09 -9.24
CA GLY A 85 -4.22 -0.99 -10.18
C GLY A 85 -5.17 -0.52 -11.29
N SER A 86 -5.63 -1.46 -12.12
CA SER A 86 -6.60 -1.18 -13.19
C SER A 86 -7.91 -0.64 -12.60
N VAL A 87 -8.24 0.61 -12.91
CA VAL A 87 -9.51 1.28 -12.56
C VAL A 87 -10.28 1.53 -13.84
N LYS A 88 -11.59 1.22 -13.83
CA LYS A 88 -12.52 1.53 -14.92
C LYS A 88 -13.73 2.25 -14.36
#